data_AF-A0A948EU87-F1
#
_entry.id   AF-A0A948EU87-F1
#
_cell.length_a   1.000
_cell.length_b   1.000
_cell.length_c   1.000
_cell.angle_alpha   90.00
_cell.angle_beta   90.00
_cell.angle_gamma   90.00
#
_symmetry.space_group_name_H-M   'P 1'
#
loop_
_entity.id
_entity.type
_entity.pdbx_description
1 polymer ?
#
loop_
_entity_poly.entity_id
_entity_poly.type
_entity_poly.pdbx_seq_one_letter_code
_entity_poly.pdbx_strand_id
1 'polypeptide(L)'
;VDYPYTDFEGLYMAGWKAGLKGLATYRPNAVLGSVLSTGTETPAPTKTATNPQDFELSDVNRRIEIKALPAPVLESLKWPGRPKLSGGNPAWCYMLDSECGSFALFVGHTESEGRAWPFEVWVNGAEQPRGLGAVAKTLSMDMRANDSGWLKLKLDTLAKTRGDDSCSIPFPPDGEPKLMPSLVSATAQLLRWRLDELHALDGGGTTPVLDALFSPKEPKTGTDGTLSWTVDVYNPHTGDDFVLGLKEITLPDGVTRPYSLWLSGEYPRALDGLCKLLSLDMRVMDPAWAGMKLRKLLNYPEPLGDFMAFVPGQSKQTNWPSTVAYVARLIIHRYAMLGILTEEGLPVKEMGILQTPSLPPSPTGVPAKVVMTGSVCKECGNATVIRRDGCDFCTACGAVGACG
;
A
#
# COMPACT_ATOMS: atom_id res chain seq x y z
N VAL A 1 -29.47 21.19 34.84
CA VAL A 1 -29.86 20.85 36.22
C VAL A 1 -29.86 22.14 36.99
N ASP A 2 -31.02 22.58 37.48
CA ASP A 2 -31.14 23.77 38.32
C ASP A 2 -30.55 23.49 39.70
N TYR A 3 -29.59 24.32 40.12
CA TYR A 3 -28.94 24.22 41.43
C TYR A 3 -29.68 25.14 42.41
N PRO A 4 -30.27 24.63 43.52
CA PRO A 4 -31.06 25.44 44.44
C PRO A 4 -30.25 26.59 45.05
N TYR A 5 -30.86 27.78 45.17
CA TYR A 5 -30.19 28.96 45.71
C TYR A 5 -29.68 28.76 47.15
N THR A 6 -30.42 28.01 47.96
CA THR A 6 -30.05 27.67 49.35
C THR A 6 -28.74 26.89 49.46
N ASP A 7 -28.42 26.10 48.43
CA ASP A 7 -27.18 25.34 48.38
C ASP A 7 -26.02 26.19 47.80
N PHE A 8 -26.36 27.24 47.05
CA PHE A 8 -25.41 28.16 46.42
C PHE A 8 -24.92 29.29 47.34
N GLU A 9 -25.78 29.80 48.23
CA GLU A 9 -25.46 31.00 49.03
C GLU A 9 -24.20 30.85 49.90
N GLY A 10 -23.90 29.63 50.36
CA GLY A 10 -22.74 29.34 51.20
C GLY A 10 -21.43 29.11 50.46
N LEU A 11 -21.45 28.98 49.12
CA LEU A 11 -20.32 28.45 48.35
C LEU A 11 -19.09 29.39 48.38
N TYR A 12 -19.33 30.69 48.33
CA TYR A 12 -18.25 31.69 48.42
C TYR A 12 -17.55 31.68 49.78
N MET A 13 -18.30 31.49 50.87
CA MET A 13 -17.74 31.36 52.22
C MET A 13 -16.94 30.06 52.37
N ALA A 14 -17.41 28.96 51.78
CA ALA A 14 -16.69 27.69 51.77
C ALA A 14 -15.36 27.81 50.99
N GLY A 15 -15.37 28.44 49.81
CA GLY A 15 -14.17 28.67 49.02
C GLY A 15 -13.13 29.56 49.74
N TRP A 16 -13.58 30.62 50.39
CA TRP A 16 -12.70 31.48 51.18
C TRP A 16 -12.05 30.74 52.36
N LYS A 17 -12.83 29.95 53.12
CA LYS A 17 -12.28 29.11 54.21
C LYS A 17 -11.29 28.06 53.71
N ALA A 18 -11.46 27.58 52.47
CA ALA A 18 -10.53 26.67 51.80
C ALA A 18 -9.29 27.37 51.20
N GLY A 19 -9.14 28.69 51.38
CA GLY A 19 -7.99 29.46 50.89
C GLY A 19 -8.06 29.82 49.41
N LEU A 20 -9.22 29.66 48.76
CA LEU A 20 -9.39 30.03 47.35
C LEU A 20 -9.52 31.54 47.20
N LYS A 21 -8.80 32.09 46.21
CA LYS A 21 -8.80 33.53 45.92
C LYS A 21 -10.05 34.01 45.17
N GLY A 22 -10.86 33.08 44.66
CA GLY A 22 -12.10 33.37 43.94
C GLY A 22 -12.77 32.10 43.42
N LEU A 23 -14.05 32.20 43.11
CA LEU A 23 -14.88 31.15 42.53
C LEU A 23 -15.66 31.75 41.35
N ALA A 24 -15.79 31.01 40.25
CA ALA A 24 -16.58 31.41 39.10
C ALA A 24 -17.55 30.28 38.73
N THR A 25 -18.79 30.63 38.43
CA THR A 25 -19.79 29.65 38.02
C THR A 25 -19.53 29.23 36.57
N TYR A 26 -19.29 27.93 36.38
CA TYR A 26 -19.14 27.34 35.05
C TYR A 26 -20.49 26.75 34.60
N ARG A 27 -21.05 27.29 33.50
CA ARG A 27 -22.26 26.74 32.89
C ARG A 27 -21.87 25.96 31.63
N PRO A 28 -22.06 24.63 31.60
CA PRO A 28 -21.79 23.85 30.39
C PRO A 28 -22.63 24.36 29.23
N ASN A 29 -22.03 24.46 28.05
CA ASN A 29 -22.76 24.66 26.79
C ASN A 29 -22.21 23.69 25.73
N ALA A 30 -22.95 23.54 24.63
CA ALA A 30 -22.59 22.62 23.55
C ALA A 30 -21.25 22.95 22.86
N VAL A 31 -20.68 24.13 23.13
CA VAL A 31 -19.41 24.58 22.55
C VAL A 31 -18.22 24.26 23.45
N LEU A 32 -18.36 24.46 24.77
CA LEU A 32 -17.29 24.42 25.77
C LEU A 32 -17.24 23.10 26.56
N GLY A 33 -18.31 22.28 26.53
CA GLY A 33 -18.35 20.98 27.23
C GLY A 33 -18.56 21.11 28.75
N SER A 34 -18.52 19.99 29.49
CA SER A 34 -18.57 19.96 30.96
C SER A 34 -17.18 19.63 31.53
N VAL A 35 -16.76 20.34 32.58
CA VAL A 35 -15.41 20.19 33.18
C VAL A 35 -15.35 19.01 34.15
N LEU A 36 -16.48 18.58 34.70
CA LEU A 36 -16.60 17.41 35.58
C LEU A 36 -17.87 16.63 35.21
N SER A 37 -17.72 15.35 34.89
CA SER A 37 -18.81 14.43 34.57
C SER A 37 -18.89 13.35 35.63
N THR A 38 -20.02 13.25 36.33
CA THR A 38 -20.30 12.15 37.25
C THR A 38 -20.75 10.95 36.43
N GLY A 39 -19.78 10.12 36.03
CA GLY A 39 -19.94 8.79 35.42
C GLY A 39 -21.35 8.38 34.99
N THR A 40 -21.82 8.88 33.85
CA THR A 40 -22.83 8.23 33.02
C THR A 40 -22.70 8.86 31.63
N GLU A 41 -21.90 8.22 30.80
CA GLU A 41 -21.61 8.65 29.42
C GLU A 41 -22.90 8.65 28.60
N THR A 42 -23.43 9.84 28.35
CA THR A 42 -24.18 10.10 27.12
C THR A 42 -23.14 10.59 26.10
N PRO A 43 -23.00 9.97 24.92
CA PRO A 43 -21.98 10.40 23.97
C PRO A 43 -22.28 11.84 23.55
N ALA A 44 -21.41 12.77 23.96
CA ALA A 44 -21.40 14.10 23.38
C ALA A 44 -21.11 13.95 21.88
N PRO A 45 -21.73 14.76 21.01
CA PRO A 45 -21.41 14.73 19.59
C PRO A 45 -19.93 15.09 19.47
N THR A 46 -19.15 14.16 18.94
CA THR A 46 -17.77 14.40 18.54
C THR A 46 -17.79 15.60 17.62
N LYS A 47 -17.34 16.75 18.10
CA LYS A 47 -16.83 17.79 17.21
C LYS A 47 -15.62 17.15 16.56
N THR A 48 -15.82 16.57 15.39
CA THR A 48 -14.78 16.33 14.42
C THR A 48 -14.04 17.65 14.33
N ALA A 49 -12.82 17.69 14.87
CA ALA A 49 -11.87 18.66 14.39
C ALA A 49 -11.76 18.35 12.90
N THR A 50 -12.47 19.12 12.09
CA THR A 50 -12.18 19.23 10.67
C THR A 50 -10.78 19.84 10.63
N ASN A 51 -9.76 18.97 10.72
CA ASN A 51 -8.54 19.25 9.99
C ASN A 51 -9.01 19.54 8.56
N PRO A 52 -8.72 20.73 8.00
CA PRO A 52 -9.08 21.03 6.64
C PRO A 52 -8.61 19.87 5.77
N GLN A 53 -9.56 19.21 5.09
CA GLN A 53 -9.19 18.22 4.09
C GLN A 53 -8.70 19.02 2.89
N ASP A 54 -7.39 19.09 2.71
CA ASP A 54 -6.73 19.93 1.69
C ASP A 54 -6.87 19.43 0.25
N PHE A 55 -7.89 18.61 -0.06
CA PHE A 55 -8.04 17.97 -1.37
C PHE A 55 -9.19 18.57 -2.18
N GLU A 56 -8.96 18.79 -3.47
CA GLU A 56 -10.01 19.18 -4.40
C GLU A 56 -10.94 17.99 -4.68
N LEU A 57 -12.15 18.02 -4.10
CA LEU A 57 -13.17 16.97 -4.25
C LEU A 57 -14.03 17.11 -5.52
N SER A 58 -13.64 17.98 -6.47
CA SER A 58 -14.44 18.31 -7.67
C SER A 58 -14.40 17.23 -8.76
N ASP A 59 -13.30 16.47 -8.89
CA ASP A 59 -13.22 15.30 -9.77
C ASP A 59 -13.69 14.04 -9.02
N VAL A 60 -14.80 13.45 -9.46
CA VAL A 60 -15.40 12.23 -8.88
C VAL A 60 -14.36 11.11 -8.72
N ASN A 61 -13.39 11.00 -9.64
CA ASN A 61 -12.36 9.95 -9.60
C ASN A 61 -11.18 10.25 -8.66
N ARG A 62 -11.12 11.46 -8.08
CA ARG A 62 -10.11 11.89 -7.09
C ARG A 62 -10.70 12.01 -5.69
N ARG A 63 -12.02 11.81 -5.55
CA ARG A 63 -12.69 11.75 -4.26
C ARG A 63 -12.13 10.60 -3.43
N ILE A 64 -11.96 10.84 -2.15
CA ILE A 64 -11.53 9.85 -1.18
C ILE A 64 -12.79 9.18 -0.66
N GLU A 65 -12.99 7.92 -0.99
CA GLU A 65 -14.13 7.14 -0.53
C GLU A 65 -13.65 5.90 0.20
N ILE A 66 -14.01 5.79 1.48
CA ILE A 66 -13.89 4.52 2.22
C ILE A 66 -15.11 3.69 1.81
N LYS A 67 -14.92 2.79 0.83
CA LYS A 67 -15.91 1.76 0.53
C LYS A 67 -15.93 0.74 1.68
N ALA A 68 -17.07 0.09 1.90
CA ALA A 68 -17.10 -1.10 2.75
C ALA A 68 -16.04 -2.07 2.24
N LEU A 69 -15.12 -2.49 3.11
CA LEU A 69 -13.97 -3.30 2.72
C LEU A 69 -14.48 -4.56 2.00
N PRO A 70 -14.13 -4.78 0.72
CA PRO A 70 -14.37 -6.06 0.09
C PRO A 70 -13.59 -7.17 0.83
N ALA A 71 -13.87 -8.44 0.52
CA ALA A 71 -13.10 -9.57 1.04
C ALA A 71 -11.59 -9.28 0.95
N PRO A 72 -10.76 -9.75 1.92
CA PRO A 72 -9.37 -9.35 2.04
C PRO A 72 -8.66 -9.36 0.69
N VAL A 73 -8.00 -8.26 0.31
CA VAL A 73 -7.41 -8.12 -1.04
C VAL A 73 -6.38 -9.23 -1.29
N LEU A 74 -5.72 -9.72 -0.24
CA LEU A 74 -4.83 -10.87 -0.32
C LEU A 74 -5.51 -12.19 -0.73
N GLU A 75 -6.81 -12.35 -0.45
CA GLU A 75 -7.58 -13.51 -0.93
C GLU A 75 -7.79 -13.48 -2.45
N SER A 76 -7.66 -12.31 -3.09
CA SER A 76 -7.73 -12.19 -4.55
C SER A 76 -6.50 -12.70 -5.29
N LEU A 77 -5.40 -13.02 -4.58
CA LEU A 77 -4.23 -13.61 -5.19
C LEU A 77 -4.59 -15.00 -5.73
N LYS A 78 -4.41 -15.19 -7.03
CA LYS A 78 -4.43 -16.52 -7.65
C LYS A 78 -3.24 -17.34 -7.16
N TRP A 79 -2.09 -16.68 -7.01
CA TRP A 79 -0.90 -17.29 -6.45
C TRP A 79 -0.22 -16.38 -5.41
N PRO A 80 -0.14 -16.80 -4.13
CA PRO A 80 0.60 -16.06 -3.10
C PRO A 80 2.09 -15.93 -3.42
N GLY A 81 2.66 -17.00 -3.99
CA GLY A 81 4.04 -17.13 -4.41
C GLY A 81 4.20 -17.34 -5.91
N ARG A 82 5.44 -17.46 -6.38
CA ARG A 82 5.71 -17.88 -7.76
C ARG A 82 5.29 -19.36 -7.91
N PRO A 83 4.43 -19.73 -8.88
CA PRO A 83 4.10 -21.13 -9.16
C PRO A 83 5.35 -21.97 -9.43
N LYS A 84 5.38 -23.21 -8.93
CA LYS A 84 6.43 -24.18 -9.23
C LYS A 84 5.99 -25.09 -10.37
N LEU A 85 6.69 -25.03 -11.49
CA LEU A 85 6.42 -25.84 -12.68
C LEU A 85 7.54 -26.86 -12.85
N SER A 86 7.23 -28.16 -12.78
CA SER A 86 8.22 -29.24 -12.88
C SER A 86 8.89 -29.32 -14.26
N GLY A 87 8.14 -28.99 -15.31
CA GLY A 87 8.63 -28.96 -16.70
C GLY A 87 9.35 -27.68 -17.11
N GLY A 88 9.62 -26.76 -16.18
CA GLY A 88 10.10 -25.42 -16.49
C GLY A 88 8.96 -24.43 -16.79
N ASN A 89 9.32 -23.17 -17.07
CA ASN A 89 8.36 -22.09 -17.30
C ASN A 89 8.29 -21.74 -18.80
N PRO A 90 7.14 -21.94 -19.47
CA PRO A 90 6.88 -21.34 -20.78
C PRO A 90 6.93 -19.81 -20.70
N ALA A 91 7.91 -19.22 -21.38
CA ALA A 91 8.09 -17.77 -21.40
C ALA A 91 8.22 -17.26 -22.84
N TRP A 92 7.45 -16.21 -23.14
CA TRP A 92 7.70 -15.40 -24.33
C TRP A 92 8.90 -14.50 -24.06
N CYS A 93 9.87 -14.49 -24.96
CA CYS A 93 11.05 -13.64 -24.90
C CYS A 93 11.00 -12.64 -26.04
N TYR A 94 11.22 -11.37 -25.72
CA TYR A 94 11.34 -10.29 -26.67
C TYR A 94 12.62 -9.52 -26.45
N MET A 95 13.47 -9.45 -27.49
CA MET A 95 14.66 -8.61 -27.45
C MET A 95 14.27 -7.19 -27.80
N LEU A 96 14.35 -6.30 -26.82
CA LEU A 96 14.28 -4.87 -27.04
C LEU A 96 15.69 -4.42 -27.42
N ASP A 97 15.87 -4.14 -28.70
CA ASP A 97 17.11 -3.61 -29.25
C ASP A 97 16.87 -2.21 -29.78
N SER A 98 17.45 -1.21 -29.12
CA SER A 98 17.23 0.20 -29.43
C SER A 98 18.42 1.05 -29.00
N GLU A 99 18.44 2.30 -29.47
CA GLU A 99 19.51 3.26 -29.17
C GLU A 99 19.63 3.61 -27.68
N CYS A 100 18.59 3.35 -26.89
CA CYS A 100 18.53 3.62 -25.45
C CYS A 100 18.97 2.42 -24.59
N GLY A 101 19.17 1.23 -25.20
CA GLY A 101 19.70 0.04 -24.54
C GLY A 101 19.14 -1.27 -25.09
N SER A 102 19.96 -2.31 -25.05
CA SER A 102 19.64 -3.66 -25.54
C SER A 102 19.44 -4.66 -24.39
N PHE A 103 18.20 -5.17 -24.22
CA PHE A 103 17.88 -6.15 -23.20
C PHE A 103 16.67 -7.02 -23.57
N ALA A 104 16.54 -8.16 -22.91
CA ALA A 104 15.45 -9.11 -23.08
C ALA A 104 14.31 -8.85 -22.09
N LEU A 105 13.07 -8.88 -22.58
CA LEU A 105 11.84 -8.91 -21.80
C LEU A 105 11.26 -10.32 -21.86
N PHE A 106 11.01 -10.91 -20.71
CA PHE A 106 10.42 -12.24 -20.60
C PHE A 106 9.06 -12.17 -19.93
N VAL A 107 8.06 -12.83 -20.51
CA VAL A 107 6.70 -12.96 -19.95
C VAL A 107 6.37 -14.42 -19.76
N GLY A 108 6.36 -14.86 -18.49
CA GLY A 108 6.07 -16.23 -18.07
C GLY A 108 4.57 -16.44 -17.87
N HIS A 109 4.08 -17.59 -18.33
CA HIS A 109 2.68 -17.97 -18.16
C HIS A 109 2.54 -19.46 -17.82
N THR A 110 1.46 -19.80 -17.13
CA THR A 110 1.04 -21.17 -16.91
C THR A 110 -0.06 -21.51 -17.90
N GLU A 111 -0.03 -22.71 -18.46
CA GLU A 111 -1.15 -23.25 -19.23
C GLU A 111 -2.00 -24.12 -18.30
N SER A 112 -3.27 -23.78 -18.14
CA SER A 112 -4.21 -24.56 -17.34
C SER A 112 -5.59 -24.45 -17.95
N GLU A 113 -6.28 -25.59 -18.07
CA GLU A 113 -7.66 -25.67 -18.61
C GLU A 113 -7.81 -25.02 -20.01
N GLY A 114 -6.77 -25.12 -20.85
CA GLY A 114 -6.77 -24.55 -22.21
C GLY A 114 -6.61 -23.02 -22.25
N ARG A 115 -6.32 -22.37 -21.12
CA ARG A 115 -6.02 -20.93 -21.04
C ARG A 115 -4.61 -20.67 -20.52
N ALA A 116 -3.94 -19.71 -21.14
CA ALA A 116 -2.66 -19.20 -20.68
C ALA A 116 -2.88 -18.10 -19.63
N TRP A 117 -2.23 -18.25 -18.47
CA TRP A 117 -2.31 -17.30 -17.37
C TRP A 117 -0.93 -16.71 -17.08
N PRO A 118 -0.72 -15.41 -17.32
CA PRO A 118 0.54 -14.76 -17.00
C PRO A 118 0.74 -14.73 -15.49
N PHE A 119 1.96 -14.94 -15.01
CA PHE A 119 2.26 -14.87 -13.58
C PHE A 119 3.58 -14.17 -13.26
N GLU A 120 4.41 -13.90 -14.26
CA GLU A 120 5.65 -13.13 -14.06
C GLU A 120 6.12 -12.43 -15.33
N VAL A 121 6.81 -11.33 -15.09
CA VAL A 121 7.59 -10.59 -16.07
C VAL A 121 8.94 -10.26 -15.46
N TRP A 122 9.99 -10.40 -16.26
CA TRP A 122 11.35 -10.09 -15.84
C TRP A 122 12.12 -9.54 -17.03
N VAL A 123 13.07 -8.67 -16.72
CA VAL A 123 14.00 -8.10 -17.68
C VAL A 123 15.37 -8.67 -17.39
N ASN A 124 16.15 -8.88 -18.45
CA ASN A 124 17.52 -9.35 -18.33
C ASN A 124 18.37 -8.78 -19.46
N GLY A 125 19.53 -8.24 -19.14
CA GLY A 125 20.46 -7.68 -20.12
C GLY A 125 21.50 -6.82 -19.42
N ALA A 126 22.67 -6.67 -20.04
CA ALA A 126 23.73 -5.82 -19.51
C ALA A 126 23.34 -4.34 -19.55
N GLU A 127 22.56 -3.93 -20.55
CA GLU A 127 22.12 -2.55 -20.76
C GLU A 127 20.72 -2.29 -20.22
N GLN A 128 20.17 -3.19 -19.39
CA GLN A 128 18.86 -2.95 -18.78
C GLN A 128 18.94 -1.72 -17.84
N PRO A 129 17.97 -0.79 -17.90
CA PRO A 129 17.94 0.34 -16.97
C PRO A 129 17.85 -0.13 -15.52
N ARG A 130 18.69 0.45 -14.66
CA ARG A 130 18.65 0.20 -13.21
C ARG A 130 17.28 0.60 -12.65
N GLY A 131 16.71 -0.24 -11.78
CA GLY A 131 15.33 -0.11 -11.31
C GLY A 131 14.26 -0.78 -12.21
N LEU A 132 14.50 -1.03 -13.51
CA LEU A 132 13.49 -1.65 -14.39
C LEU A 132 13.12 -3.06 -13.94
N GLY A 133 14.10 -3.83 -13.43
CA GLY A 133 13.81 -5.16 -12.86
C GLY A 133 12.95 -5.09 -11.58
N ALA A 134 13.00 -3.99 -10.81
CA ALA A 134 12.11 -3.79 -9.67
C ALA A 134 10.67 -3.47 -10.11
N VAL A 135 10.51 -2.73 -11.22
CA VAL A 135 9.22 -2.52 -11.89
C VAL A 135 8.65 -3.87 -12.34
N ALA A 136 9.45 -4.69 -13.03
CA ALA A 136 9.04 -6.01 -13.49
C ALA A 136 8.68 -6.96 -12.33
N LYS A 137 9.44 -6.91 -11.22
CA LYS A 137 9.16 -7.69 -10.00
C LYS A 137 7.81 -7.29 -9.37
N THR A 138 7.53 -5.98 -9.32
CA THR A 138 6.25 -5.46 -8.81
C THR A 138 5.08 -5.89 -9.70
N LEU A 139 5.22 -5.76 -11.02
CA LEU A 139 4.22 -6.21 -12.01
C LEU A 139 3.99 -7.72 -11.98
N SER A 140 5.04 -8.53 -11.79
CA SER A 140 4.92 -9.98 -11.61
C SER A 140 3.99 -10.34 -10.45
N MET A 141 4.04 -9.57 -9.37
CA MET A 141 3.14 -9.77 -8.24
C MET A 141 1.70 -9.35 -8.59
N ASP A 142 1.51 -8.35 -9.45
CA ASP A 142 0.18 -7.93 -9.93
C ASP A 142 -0.42 -8.96 -10.89
N MET A 143 0.38 -9.60 -11.74
CA MET A 143 -0.07 -10.71 -12.61
C MET A 143 -0.55 -11.93 -11.83
N ARG A 144 -0.07 -12.09 -10.60
CA ARG A 144 -0.52 -13.16 -9.69
C ARG A 144 -1.79 -12.80 -8.94
N ALA A 145 -2.21 -11.54 -9.01
CA ALA A 145 -3.54 -11.14 -8.59
C ALA A 145 -4.53 -11.57 -9.67
N ASN A 146 -5.68 -12.11 -9.27
CA ASN A 146 -6.74 -12.46 -10.21
C ASN A 146 -7.56 -11.21 -10.58
N ASP A 147 -6.90 -10.12 -10.99
CA ASP A 147 -7.52 -8.82 -11.24
C ASP A 147 -6.95 -8.17 -12.50
N SER A 148 -7.63 -8.40 -13.64
CA SER A 148 -7.22 -7.86 -14.94
C SER A 148 -7.41 -6.35 -15.03
N GLY A 149 -8.40 -5.79 -14.33
CA GLY A 149 -8.64 -4.35 -14.24
C GLY A 149 -7.49 -3.62 -13.55
N TRP A 150 -7.00 -4.18 -12.45
CA TRP A 150 -5.84 -3.69 -11.71
C TRP A 150 -4.57 -3.71 -12.55
N LEU A 151 -4.30 -4.83 -13.23
CA LEU A 151 -3.13 -4.95 -14.09
C LEU A 151 -3.19 -3.96 -15.26
N LYS A 152 -4.36 -3.80 -15.89
CA LYS A 152 -4.58 -2.83 -16.96
C LYS A 152 -4.33 -1.39 -16.49
N LEU A 153 -4.86 -1.01 -15.32
CA LEU A 153 -4.64 0.32 -14.73
C LEU A 153 -3.14 0.61 -14.54
N LYS A 154 -2.38 -0.37 -14.03
CA LYS A 154 -0.93 -0.26 -13.83
C LYS A 154 -0.17 -0.10 -15.15
N LEU A 155 -0.50 -0.92 -16.15
CA LEU A 155 0.13 -0.84 -17.47
C LEU A 155 -0.18 0.48 -18.18
N ASP A 156 -1.43 0.96 -18.11
CA ASP A 156 -1.83 2.25 -18.68
C ASP A 156 -1.12 3.43 -17.99
N THR A 157 -0.83 3.30 -16.70
CA THR A 157 -0.07 4.29 -15.92
C THR A 157 1.40 4.30 -16.34
N LEU A 158 2.00 3.12 -16.51
CA LEU A 158 3.39 2.98 -16.94
C LEU A 158 3.62 3.40 -18.39
N ALA A 159 2.67 3.11 -19.29
CA ALA A 159 2.72 3.50 -20.69
C ALA A 159 2.82 5.02 -20.88
N LYS A 160 2.38 5.82 -19.89
CA LYS A 160 2.47 7.29 -19.89
C LYS A 160 3.72 7.81 -19.20
N THR A 161 4.66 6.95 -18.80
CA THR A 161 5.92 7.36 -18.16
C THR A 161 6.86 7.94 -19.18
N ARG A 162 7.26 9.20 -18.96
CA ARG A 162 8.27 9.89 -19.74
C ARG A 162 9.58 9.78 -18.97
N GLY A 163 10.67 9.68 -19.71
CA GLY A 163 12.03 9.69 -19.19
C GLY A 163 12.96 10.31 -20.23
N ASP A 164 14.22 10.44 -19.86
CA ASP A 164 15.27 10.98 -20.74
C ASP A 164 15.76 9.93 -21.77
N ASP A 165 15.18 8.72 -21.70
CA ASP A 165 15.45 7.51 -22.48
C ASP A 165 14.35 7.25 -23.52
N SER A 166 13.78 8.31 -24.11
CA SER A 166 12.80 8.15 -25.20
C SER A 166 13.50 7.61 -26.45
N CYS A 167 12.98 6.52 -27.01
CA CYS A 167 13.62 5.83 -28.13
C CYS A 167 12.58 5.11 -28.99
N SER A 168 12.93 4.88 -30.25
CA SER A 168 12.17 4.01 -31.13
C SER A 168 12.51 2.57 -30.83
N ILE A 169 11.50 1.71 -30.72
CA ILE A 169 11.70 0.26 -30.58
C ILE A 169 10.99 -0.45 -31.73
N PRO A 170 11.51 -1.59 -32.21
CA PRO A 170 10.70 -2.47 -33.03
C PRO A 170 9.46 -2.87 -32.22
N PHE A 171 8.26 -2.74 -32.78
CA PHE A 171 7.02 -3.09 -32.08
C PHE A 171 6.34 -4.29 -32.75
N PRO A 172 5.95 -5.33 -32.00
CA PRO A 172 5.19 -6.46 -32.54
C PRO A 172 3.83 -6.04 -33.17
N PRO A 173 3.29 -6.82 -34.12
CA PRO A 173 3.84 -8.06 -34.66
C PRO A 173 4.86 -7.86 -35.79
N ASP A 174 4.78 -6.75 -36.52
CA ASP A 174 5.53 -6.56 -37.77
C ASP A 174 6.95 -6.02 -37.55
N GLY A 175 7.26 -5.55 -36.34
CA GLY A 175 8.56 -4.96 -36.00
C GLY A 175 8.70 -3.50 -36.44
N GLU A 176 7.61 -2.87 -36.87
CA GLU A 176 7.61 -1.46 -37.27
C GLU A 176 8.10 -0.57 -36.11
N PRO A 177 9.01 0.38 -36.38
CA PRO A 177 9.59 1.23 -35.36
C PRO A 177 8.51 2.13 -34.74
N LYS A 178 8.32 2.01 -33.43
CA LYS A 178 7.38 2.82 -32.66
C LYS A 178 8.13 3.64 -31.62
N LEU A 179 7.92 4.96 -31.66
CA LEU A 179 8.50 5.88 -30.68
C LEU A 179 7.86 5.67 -29.29
N MET A 180 8.71 5.41 -28.30
CA MET A 180 8.31 5.24 -26.91
C MET A 180 8.78 6.42 -26.04
N PRO A 181 7.93 6.91 -25.12
CA PRO A 181 8.29 8.00 -24.21
C PRO A 181 9.41 7.68 -23.20
N SER A 182 9.69 6.40 -22.95
CA SER A 182 10.75 5.87 -22.06
C SER A 182 10.85 4.35 -22.22
N LEU A 183 11.91 3.73 -21.70
CA LEU A 183 12.04 2.26 -21.63
C LEU A 183 11.01 1.61 -20.68
N VAL A 184 10.57 2.34 -19.66
CA VAL A 184 9.45 1.91 -18.80
C VAL A 184 8.15 1.85 -19.61
N SER A 185 7.89 2.87 -20.43
CA SER A 185 6.71 2.89 -21.30
C SER A 185 6.79 1.79 -22.36
N ALA A 186 7.96 1.60 -22.98
CA ALA A 186 8.23 0.52 -23.93
C ALA A 186 7.90 -0.85 -23.32
N THR A 187 8.47 -1.13 -22.13
CA THR A 187 8.24 -2.38 -21.40
C THR A 187 6.76 -2.59 -21.09
N ALA A 188 6.05 -1.55 -20.63
CA ALA A 188 4.62 -1.65 -20.33
C ALA A 188 3.76 -1.89 -21.57
N GLN A 189 4.09 -1.27 -22.71
CA GLN A 189 3.35 -1.45 -23.96
C GLN A 189 3.59 -2.83 -24.59
N LEU A 190 4.84 -3.32 -24.61
CA LEU A 190 5.18 -4.67 -25.04
C LEU A 190 4.51 -5.73 -24.16
N LEU A 191 4.56 -5.50 -22.85
CA LEU A 191 3.90 -6.38 -21.90
C LEU A 191 2.39 -6.42 -22.13
N ARG A 192 1.76 -5.25 -22.28
CA ARG A 192 0.33 -5.17 -22.61
C ARG A 192 0.00 -5.93 -23.89
N TRP A 193 0.77 -5.74 -24.96
CA TRP A 193 0.58 -6.46 -26.22
C TRP A 193 0.61 -7.98 -26.00
N ARG A 194 1.60 -8.48 -25.26
CA ARG A 194 1.70 -9.92 -24.96
C ARG A 194 0.53 -10.40 -24.10
N LEU A 195 0.08 -9.61 -23.14
CA LEU A 195 -1.05 -9.97 -22.27
C LEU A 195 -2.39 -9.96 -23.01
N ASP A 196 -2.56 -9.06 -23.98
CA ASP A 196 -3.72 -9.04 -24.89
C ASP A 196 -3.72 -10.31 -25.78
N GLU A 197 -2.56 -10.72 -26.32
CA GLU A 197 -2.41 -11.98 -27.08
C GLU A 197 -2.76 -13.21 -26.24
N LEU A 198 -2.44 -13.19 -24.94
CA LEU A 198 -2.78 -14.26 -23.99
C LEU A 198 -4.23 -14.23 -23.51
N HIS A 199 -5.06 -13.29 -23.98
CA HIS A 199 -6.43 -13.07 -23.47
C HIS A 199 -6.47 -12.84 -21.96
N ALA A 200 -5.38 -12.30 -21.38
CA ALA A 200 -5.24 -12.10 -19.95
C ALA A 200 -5.87 -10.79 -19.46
N LEU A 201 -6.05 -9.83 -20.38
CA LEU A 201 -6.68 -8.53 -20.10
C LEU A 201 -8.14 -8.45 -20.56
N ASP A 202 -8.68 -9.54 -21.10
CA ASP A 202 -10.08 -9.64 -21.50
C ASP A 202 -10.99 -9.33 -20.30
N GLY A 203 -11.88 -8.35 -20.48
CA GLY A 203 -12.77 -7.87 -19.43
C GLY A 203 -13.81 -8.90 -19.01
N GLY A 204 -14.39 -8.73 -17.82
CA GLY A 204 -15.52 -9.54 -17.33
C GLY A 204 -15.27 -10.32 -16.03
N GLY A 205 -14.05 -10.28 -15.49
CA GLY A 205 -13.73 -10.81 -14.15
C GLY A 205 -14.05 -9.83 -13.03
N THR A 206 -14.05 -10.32 -11.79
CA THR A 206 -14.09 -9.46 -10.59
C THR A 206 -12.77 -8.69 -10.46
N THR A 207 -12.85 -7.47 -9.92
CA THR A 207 -11.68 -6.58 -9.76
C THR A 207 -11.44 -6.20 -8.30
N PRO A 208 -11.20 -7.18 -7.41
CA PRO A 208 -11.17 -6.96 -5.95
C PRO A 208 -10.06 -5.99 -5.49
N VAL A 209 -8.91 -5.94 -6.17
CA VAL A 209 -7.83 -5.01 -5.83
C VAL A 209 -8.20 -3.60 -6.29
N LEU A 210 -8.72 -3.47 -7.52
CA LEU A 210 -9.16 -2.19 -8.08
C LEU A 210 -10.32 -1.60 -7.28
N ASP A 211 -11.28 -2.43 -6.88
CA ASP A 211 -12.46 -2.03 -6.11
C ASP A 211 -12.10 -1.61 -4.69
N ALA A 212 -10.99 -2.13 -4.14
CA ALA A 212 -10.43 -1.76 -2.86
C ALA A 212 -9.60 -0.46 -2.86
N LEU A 213 -9.51 0.26 -3.98
CA LEU A 213 -8.91 1.60 -4.00
C LEU A 213 -9.80 2.61 -3.27
N PHE A 214 -9.22 3.40 -2.37
CA PHE A 214 -9.92 4.58 -1.82
C PHE A 214 -9.93 5.78 -2.75
N SER A 215 -9.06 5.78 -3.77
CA SER A 215 -9.05 6.80 -4.82
C SER A 215 -8.46 6.27 -6.13
N PRO A 216 -9.26 6.15 -7.21
CA PRO A 216 -8.80 5.65 -8.51
C PRO A 216 -7.69 6.51 -9.14
N LYS A 217 -7.79 7.84 -9.06
CA LYS A 217 -6.75 8.78 -9.47
C LYS A 217 -6.00 9.30 -8.25
N GLU A 218 -4.80 9.83 -8.46
CA GLU A 218 -4.07 10.49 -7.38
C GLU A 218 -4.89 11.71 -6.90
N PRO A 219 -5.24 11.79 -5.60
CA PRO A 219 -5.83 12.99 -5.02
C PRO A 219 -4.94 14.21 -5.29
N LYS A 220 -5.56 15.36 -5.62
CA LYS A 220 -4.83 16.61 -5.84
C LYS A 220 -5.11 17.57 -4.70
N THR A 221 -4.04 18.17 -4.19
CA THR A 221 -4.09 19.15 -3.13
C THR A 221 -4.56 20.49 -3.68
N GLY A 222 -5.32 21.23 -2.88
CA GLY A 222 -5.62 22.63 -3.13
C GLY A 222 -4.39 23.52 -2.93
N THR A 223 -4.62 24.83 -2.89
CA THR A 223 -3.56 25.83 -2.70
C THR A 223 -2.82 25.73 -1.37
N ASP A 224 -3.47 25.14 -0.36
CA ASP A 224 -2.90 24.97 0.99
C ASP A 224 -1.90 23.80 1.06
N GLY A 225 -1.83 22.97 0.02
CA GLY A 225 -0.86 21.88 -0.08
C GLY A 225 -1.26 20.63 0.72
N THR A 226 -0.27 19.84 1.15
CA THR A 226 -0.47 18.70 2.06
C THR A 226 0.84 18.39 2.79
N LEU A 227 0.74 17.68 3.91
CA LEU A 227 1.92 17.18 4.60
C LEU A 227 2.60 16.09 3.77
N SER A 228 3.93 16.22 3.64
CA SER A 228 4.78 15.22 3.03
C SER A 228 5.92 14.86 3.96
N TRP A 229 6.12 13.56 4.14
CA TRP A 229 7.35 13.04 4.73
C TRP A 229 8.42 12.96 3.65
N THR A 230 9.61 13.48 3.94
CA THR A 230 10.75 13.48 3.01
C THR A 230 12.00 12.96 3.71
N VAL A 231 12.86 12.29 2.95
CA VAL A 231 14.17 11.80 3.44
C VAL A 231 15.18 11.80 2.30
N ASP A 232 16.42 12.17 2.61
CA ASP A 232 17.53 12.14 1.66
C ASP A 232 18.11 10.73 1.53
N VAL A 233 18.39 10.33 0.29
CA VAL A 233 19.01 9.05 -0.05
C VAL A 233 20.24 9.30 -0.90
N TYR A 234 21.38 8.83 -0.39
CA TYR A 234 22.66 8.89 -1.08
C TYR A 234 23.26 7.50 -1.21
N ASN A 235 23.54 7.05 -2.44
CA ASN A 235 24.29 5.83 -2.72
C ASN A 235 25.59 6.18 -3.46
N PRO A 236 26.75 6.13 -2.77
CA PRO A 236 28.03 6.53 -3.36
C PRO A 236 28.53 5.61 -4.47
N HIS A 237 28.07 4.35 -4.54
CA HIS A 237 28.55 3.41 -5.56
C HIS A 237 27.88 3.65 -6.91
N THR A 238 26.60 4.00 -6.90
CA THR A 238 25.81 4.25 -8.10
C THR A 238 25.68 5.73 -8.45
N GLY A 239 26.07 6.62 -7.53
CA GLY A 239 25.90 8.07 -7.67
C GLY A 239 24.46 8.53 -7.47
N ASP A 240 23.60 7.73 -6.83
CA ASP A 240 22.25 8.20 -6.50
C ASP A 240 22.32 9.27 -5.42
N ASP A 241 21.70 10.42 -5.68
CA ASP A 241 21.56 11.51 -4.73
C ASP A 241 20.19 12.18 -4.93
N PHE A 242 19.22 11.79 -4.13
CA PHE A 242 17.85 12.24 -4.29
C PHE A 242 17.07 12.30 -2.98
N VAL A 243 16.01 13.11 -3.00
CA VAL A 243 15.00 13.20 -1.94
C VAL A 243 13.86 12.24 -2.27
N LEU A 244 13.58 11.32 -1.34
CA LEU A 244 12.40 10.46 -1.34
C LEU A 244 11.25 11.20 -0.68
N GLY A 245 10.14 11.42 -1.39
CA GLY A 245 8.95 12.09 -0.86
C GLY A 245 7.72 11.17 -0.80
N LEU A 246 7.05 11.14 0.35
CA LEU A 246 5.77 10.48 0.57
C LEU A 246 4.70 11.52 0.89
N LYS A 247 3.62 11.51 0.10
CA LYS A 247 2.44 12.34 0.31
C LYS A 247 1.49 11.60 1.21
N GLU A 248 1.00 12.29 2.23
CA GLU A 248 0.16 11.69 3.26
C GLU A 248 -1.25 12.23 3.20
N ILE A 249 -2.21 11.39 3.57
CA ILE A 249 -3.62 11.73 3.58
C ILE A 249 -4.24 11.21 4.85
N THR A 250 -4.99 12.07 5.53
CA THR A 250 -5.83 11.68 6.66
C THR A 250 -7.18 11.24 6.09
N LEU A 251 -7.44 9.94 6.20
CA LEU A 251 -8.72 9.36 5.80
C LEU A 251 -9.83 9.80 6.78
N PRO A 252 -11.12 9.68 6.39
CA PRO A 252 -12.26 10.00 7.26
C PRO A 252 -12.30 9.27 8.62
N ASP A 253 -11.61 8.13 8.74
CA ASP A 253 -11.45 7.37 9.98
C ASP A 253 -10.41 7.99 10.95
N GLY A 254 -9.75 9.07 10.53
CA GLY A 254 -8.69 9.75 11.28
C GLY A 254 -7.30 9.15 11.09
N VAL A 255 -7.14 8.08 10.30
CA VAL A 255 -5.85 7.45 10.05
C VAL A 255 -5.12 8.20 8.94
N THR A 256 -3.91 8.70 9.25
CA THR A 256 -3.01 9.28 8.27
C THR A 256 -2.18 8.18 7.62
N ARG A 257 -2.19 8.10 6.29
CA ARG A 257 -1.42 7.11 5.53
C ARG A 257 -0.76 7.71 4.28
N PRO A 258 0.36 7.12 3.81
CA PRO A 258 0.91 7.48 2.52
C PRO A 258 -0.01 7.05 1.39
N TYR A 259 -0.12 7.87 0.34
CA TYR A 259 -0.92 7.56 -0.86
C TYR A 259 -0.18 7.80 -2.19
N SER A 260 0.94 8.52 -2.16
CA SER A 260 1.73 8.84 -3.35
C SER A 260 3.19 9.02 -2.97
N LEU A 261 4.06 8.65 -3.91
CA LEU A 261 5.51 8.59 -3.78
C LEU A 261 6.16 9.24 -5.01
N TRP A 262 7.19 10.07 -4.78
CA TRP A 262 8.04 10.63 -5.83
C TRP A 262 9.49 10.73 -5.37
N LEU A 263 10.39 10.89 -6.34
CA LEU A 263 11.80 11.16 -6.13
C LEU A 263 12.15 12.52 -6.73
N SER A 264 13.17 13.18 -6.19
CA SER A 264 13.70 14.44 -6.72
C SER A 264 15.22 14.48 -6.55
N GLY A 265 15.97 14.58 -7.63
CA GLY A 265 17.44 14.56 -7.63
C GLY A 265 18.00 13.72 -8.77
N GLU A 266 19.18 13.14 -8.54
CA GLU A 266 19.90 12.26 -9.46
C GLU A 266 19.60 10.79 -9.13
N TYR A 267 18.91 10.11 -10.04
CA TYR A 267 18.51 8.71 -9.90
C TYR A 267 18.11 8.11 -11.26
N PRO A 268 18.08 6.78 -11.44
CA PRO A 268 17.62 6.14 -12.67
C PRO A 268 16.15 6.44 -12.96
N ARG A 269 15.85 6.95 -14.16
CA ARG A 269 14.47 7.30 -14.58
C ARG A 269 13.50 6.12 -14.57
N ALA A 270 13.98 4.87 -14.61
CA ALA A 270 13.12 3.71 -14.44
C ALA A 270 12.45 3.65 -13.05
N LEU A 271 13.04 4.28 -12.02
CA LEU A 271 12.44 4.40 -10.70
C LEU A 271 11.16 5.25 -10.70
N ASP A 272 10.97 6.16 -11.66
CA ASP A 272 9.70 6.89 -11.80
C ASP A 272 8.55 5.92 -12.10
N GLY A 273 8.82 4.84 -12.85
CA GLY A 273 7.88 3.74 -13.06
C GLY A 273 7.55 3.01 -11.76
N LEU A 274 8.57 2.72 -10.94
CA LEU A 274 8.38 2.07 -9.64
C LEU A 274 7.56 2.95 -8.69
N CYS A 275 7.86 4.26 -8.62
CA CYS A 275 7.12 5.22 -7.81
C CYS A 275 5.64 5.27 -8.19
N LYS A 276 5.32 5.23 -9.49
CA LYS A 276 3.92 5.17 -9.96
C LYS A 276 3.21 3.89 -9.54
N LEU A 277 3.87 2.74 -9.65
CA LEU A 277 3.30 1.45 -9.22
C LEU A 277 3.05 1.43 -7.71
N LEU A 278 4.07 1.80 -6.92
CA LEU A 278 3.94 1.84 -5.47
C LEU A 278 2.90 2.87 -5.03
N SER A 279 2.78 4.02 -5.69
CA SER A 279 1.71 4.99 -5.42
C SER A 279 0.30 4.44 -5.70
N LEU A 280 0.15 3.55 -6.67
CA LEU A 280 -1.11 2.80 -6.85
C LEU A 280 -1.31 1.81 -5.69
N ASP A 281 -0.27 1.05 -5.33
CA ASP A 281 -0.32 0.07 -4.24
C ASP A 281 -0.66 0.72 -2.88
N MET A 282 -0.14 1.91 -2.60
CA MET A 282 -0.41 2.68 -1.39
C MET A 282 -1.88 3.12 -1.28
N ARG A 283 -2.57 3.24 -2.42
CA ARG A 283 -3.98 3.62 -2.51
C ARG A 283 -4.97 2.46 -2.31
N VAL A 284 -4.47 1.23 -2.20
CA VAL A 284 -5.29 0.07 -1.82
C VAL A 284 -5.61 0.17 -0.32
N MET A 285 -6.88 0.04 0.03
CA MET A 285 -7.37 0.20 1.40
C MET A 285 -6.65 -0.71 2.40
N ASP A 286 -6.44 -1.98 2.04
CA ASP A 286 -5.70 -2.93 2.86
C ASP A 286 -4.18 -2.64 2.87
N PRO A 287 -3.58 -2.22 4.00
CA PRO A 287 -2.15 -1.93 4.09
C PRO A 287 -1.26 -3.17 3.87
N ALA A 288 -1.79 -4.38 4.05
CA ALA A 288 -1.05 -5.60 3.81
C ALA A 288 -0.63 -5.74 2.34
N TRP A 289 -1.39 -5.15 1.41
CA TRP A 289 -1.06 -5.11 -0.02
C TRP A 289 0.25 -4.37 -0.29
N ALA A 290 0.33 -3.10 0.13
CA ALA A 290 1.54 -2.30 -0.01
C ALA A 290 2.71 -2.90 0.78
N GLY A 291 2.45 -3.35 2.01
CA GLY A 291 3.46 -4.01 2.84
C GLY A 291 4.07 -5.24 2.16
N MET A 292 3.25 -6.11 1.56
CA MET A 292 3.74 -7.29 0.83
C MET A 292 4.65 -6.92 -0.34
N LYS A 293 4.29 -5.90 -1.12
CA LYS A 293 5.09 -5.39 -2.26
C LYS A 293 6.45 -4.89 -1.79
N LEU A 294 6.46 -4.04 -0.76
CA LEU A 294 7.67 -3.48 -0.17
C LEU A 294 8.59 -4.57 0.40
N ARG A 295 8.04 -5.57 1.11
CA ARG A 295 8.83 -6.69 1.64
C ARG A 295 9.54 -7.47 0.53
N LYS A 296 8.95 -7.64 -0.65
CA LYS A 296 9.63 -8.31 -1.79
C LYS A 296 10.73 -7.45 -2.41
N LEU A 297 10.76 -6.15 -2.16
CA LEU A 297 11.81 -5.23 -2.63
C LEU A 297 12.99 -5.12 -1.65
N LEU A 298 12.82 -5.43 -0.36
CA LEU A 298 13.88 -5.36 0.66
C LEU A 298 15.16 -6.14 0.32
N ASN A 299 15.03 -7.23 -0.42
CA ASN A 299 16.14 -8.08 -0.83
C ASN A 299 16.37 -8.04 -2.34
N TYR A 300 15.96 -6.96 -3.03
CA TYR A 300 16.21 -6.81 -4.46
C TYR A 300 17.66 -6.36 -4.69
N PRO A 301 18.50 -7.15 -5.37
CA PRO A 301 19.85 -6.73 -5.71
C PRO A 301 19.88 -5.94 -7.01
N GLU A 302 20.75 -4.94 -7.07
CA GLU A 302 21.12 -4.25 -8.31
C GLU A 302 22.61 -4.48 -8.59
N PRO A 303 23.03 -4.63 -9.86
CA PRO A 303 24.43 -4.77 -10.20
C PRO A 303 25.23 -3.56 -9.68
N LEU A 304 26.21 -3.80 -8.81
CA LEU A 304 27.02 -2.77 -8.15
C LEU A 304 26.19 -1.71 -7.39
N GLY A 305 24.97 -2.07 -6.99
CA GLY A 305 24.04 -1.17 -6.30
C GLY A 305 24.05 -1.29 -4.78
N ASP A 306 24.77 -2.26 -4.22
CA ASP A 306 24.79 -2.48 -2.78
C ASP A 306 25.59 -1.38 -2.06
N PHE A 307 25.16 -0.95 -0.88
CA PHE A 307 25.83 0.14 -0.15
C PHE A 307 25.47 0.15 1.33
N MET A 308 26.34 0.76 2.15
CA MET A 308 26.11 0.93 3.58
C MET A 308 25.19 2.13 3.85
N ALA A 309 24.11 1.90 4.59
CA ALA A 309 23.24 2.97 5.08
C ALA A 309 22.69 2.65 6.48
N PHE A 310 22.20 3.68 7.18
CA PHE A 310 21.63 3.53 8.51
C PHE A 310 20.38 2.67 8.50
N VAL A 311 20.22 1.82 9.52
CA VAL A 311 18.93 1.16 9.77
C VAL A 311 18.00 2.23 10.35
N PRO A 312 16.84 2.51 9.73
CA PRO A 312 15.93 3.54 10.24
C PRO A 312 15.54 3.28 11.70
N GLY A 313 15.56 4.34 12.51
CA GLY A 313 15.32 4.25 13.95
C GLY A 313 16.51 3.75 14.79
N GLN A 314 17.67 3.45 14.19
CA GLN A 314 18.86 2.96 14.90
C GLN A 314 20.10 3.78 14.53
N SER A 315 21.10 3.77 15.41
CA SER A 315 22.42 4.38 15.14
C SER A 315 23.37 3.45 14.35
N LYS A 316 22.93 2.24 14.02
CA LYS A 316 23.73 1.23 13.31
C LYS A 316 23.53 1.34 11.80
N GLN A 317 24.61 1.13 11.05
CA GLN A 317 24.56 0.94 9.60
C GLN A 317 24.64 -0.54 9.21
N THR A 318 24.06 -0.87 8.07
CA THR A 318 24.13 -2.20 7.45
C THR A 318 24.29 -2.07 5.94
N ASN A 319 24.79 -3.13 5.29
CA ASN A 319 24.83 -3.18 3.84
C ASN A 319 23.43 -3.49 3.31
N TRP A 320 22.95 -2.68 2.37
CA TRP A 320 21.70 -2.86 1.64
C TRP A 320 22.03 -3.34 0.23
N PRO A 321 21.25 -4.28 -0.35
CA PRO A 321 21.58 -4.88 -1.65
C PRO A 321 21.33 -3.96 -2.86
N SER A 322 20.60 -2.86 -2.68
CA SER A 322 20.35 -1.86 -3.72
C SER A 322 19.75 -0.57 -3.14
N THR A 323 19.78 0.51 -3.93
CA THR A 323 19.02 1.74 -3.66
C THR A 323 17.52 1.45 -3.53
N VAL A 324 16.96 0.59 -4.38
CA VAL A 324 15.54 0.18 -4.32
C VAL A 324 15.21 -0.50 -2.99
N ALA A 325 16.08 -1.40 -2.51
CA ALA A 325 15.89 -2.09 -1.24
C ALA A 325 15.89 -1.12 -0.05
N TYR A 326 16.81 -0.13 -0.06
CA TYR A 326 16.86 0.88 0.98
C TYR A 326 15.64 1.82 0.94
N VAL A 327 15.20 2.23 -0.24
CA VAL A 327 13.93 2.99 -0.42
C VAL A 327 12.75 2.20 0.13
N ALA A 328 12.65 0.89 -0.15
CA ALA A 328 11.59 0.06 0.40
C ALA A 328 11.63 -0.01 1.94
N ARG A 329 12.83 -0.08 2.54
CA ARG A 329 13.01 -0.05 4.00
C ARG A 329 12.56 1.28 4.61
N LEU A 330 12.90 2.40 3.98
CA LEU A 330 12.51 3.74 4.40
C LEU A 330 10.99 3.94 4.36
N ILE A 331 10.34 3.46 3.29
CA ILE A 331 8.88 3.48 3.18
C ILE A 331 8.26 2.63 4.30
N ILE A 332 8.74 1.41 4.53
CA ILE A 332 8.26 0.55 5.64
C ILE A 332 8.42 1.26 6.99
N HIS A 333 9.56 1.89 7.22
CA HIS A 333 9.79 2.66 8.45
C HIS A 333 8.77 3.78 8.61
N ARG A 334 8.48 4.54 7.54
CA ARG A 334 7.46 5.59 7.62
C ARG A 334 6.06 5.03 7.91
N TYR A 335 5.70 3.91 7.29
CA TYR A 335 4.45 3.19 7.62
C TYR A 335 4.42 2.74 9.10
N ALA A 336 5.56 2.37 9.67
CA ALA A 336 5.68 2.00 11.07
C ALA A 336 5.57 3.19 12.03
N MET A 337 6.16 4.34 11.68
CA MET A 337 5.97 5.59 12.42
C MET A 337 4.50 6.02 12.47
N LEU A 338 3.73 5.72 11.43
CA LEU A 338 2.29 5.99 11.33
C LEU A 338 1.42 4.92 12.02
N GLY A 339 2.02 3.85 12.55
CA GLY A 339 1.30 2.75 13.20
C GLY A 339 0.49 1.87 12.25
N ILE A 340 0.81 1.88 10.94
CA ILE A 340 0.10 1.10 9.91
C ILE A 340 0.76 -0.27 9.71
N LEU A 341 2.09 -0.28 9.57
CA LEU A 341 2.90 -1.51 9.45
C LEU A 341 3.86 -1.64 10.65
N THR A 342 4.36 -2.85 10.92
CA THR A 342 5.49 -3.08 11.80
C THR A 342 6.78 -2.72 11.07
N GLU A 343 7.91 -2.68 11.78
CA GLU A 343 9.23 -2.44 11.17
C GLU A 343 9.65 -3.55 10.17
N GLU A 344 9.03 -4.73 10.26
CA GLU A 344 9.16 -5.83 9.31
C GLU A 344 8.24 -5.70 8.09
N GLY A 345 7.40 -4.65 8.06
CA GLY A 345 6.45 -4.39 6.98
C GLY A 345 5.18 -5.23 7.03
N LEU A 346 4.79 -5.76 8.18
CA LEU A 346 3.54 -6.49 8.41
C LEU A 346 2.46 -5.53 8.96
N PRO A 347 1.14 -5.70 8.70
CA PRO A 347 0.13 -4.81 9.24
C PRO A 347 0.04 -4.86 10.78
N VAL A 348 0.01 -3.70 11.46
CA VAL A 348 -0.09 -3.60 12.95
C VAL A 348 -1.49 -3.90 13.45
N LYS A 349 -2.49 -3.43 12.72
CA LYS A 349 -3.90 -3.76 12.92
C LYS A 349 -4.43 -4.24 11.58
N GLU A 350 -5.04 -5.42 11.53
CA GLU A 350 -5.98 -5.71 10.46
C GLU A 350 -7.06 -4.64 10.55
N MET A 351 -7.15 -3.78 9.54
CA MET A 351 -8.25 -2.83 9.38
C MET A 351 -9.54 -3.65 9.26
N GLY A 352 -10.19 -3.95 10.39
CA GLY A 352 -11.56 -4.44 10.43
C GLY A 352 -11.80 -5.95 10.35
N ILE A 353 -10.98 -6.82 10.98
CA ILE A 353 -11.49 -8.12 11.49
C ILE A 353 -11.70 -8.00 13.00
N LEU A 354 -12.63 -7.14 13.37
CA LEU A 354 -13.35 -7.23 14.64
C LEU A 354 -14.81 -6.92 14.34
N GLN A 355 -15.55 -7.99 14.04
CA GLN A 355 -16.89 -8.08 14.60
C GLN A 355 -16.74 -8.06 16.13
N THR A 356 -16.82 -6.88 16.71
CA THR A 356 -17.49 -6.73 18.00
C THR A 356 -18.86 -6.11 17.77
N PRO A 357 -19.89 -6.91 17.43
CA PRO A 357 -21.18 -6.67 18.02
C PRO A 357 -21.12 -7.11 19.48
N SER A 358 -21.47 -6.17 20.34
CA SER A 358 -21.76 -6.30 21.77
C SER A 358 -22.25 -7.68 22.20
N LEU A 359 -21.66 -8.20 23.29
CA LEU A 359 -22.22 -9.30 24.09
C LEU A 359 -23.68 -9.00 24.47
N PRO A 360 -24.61 -9.95 24.28
CA PRO A 360 -25.70 -10.18 25.23
C PRO A 360 -25.36 -11.42 26.11
N PRO A 361 -26.04 -11.58 27.25
CA PRO A 361 -25.48 -12.12 28.50
C PRO A 361 -25.32 -13.66 28.60
N SER A 362 -24.57 -14.07 29.64
CA SER A 362 -24.27 -15.40 30.23
C SER A 362 -25.52 -16.29 30.55
N PRO A 363 -25.42 -17.64 30.74
CA PRO A 363 -26.53 -18.62 30.82
C PRO A 363 -27.45 -18.54 32.04
N THR A 364 -27.68 -17.35 32.57
CA THR A 364 -29.05 -16.91 32.85
C THR A 364 -29.85 -16.65 31.55
N GLY A 365 -29.21 -16.82 30.37
CA GLY A 365 -29.75 -17.01 29.03
C GLY A 365 -28.64 -17.01 27.95
N VAL A 366 -27.98 -18.16 27.70
CA VAL A 366 -26.87 -18.34 26.72
C VAL A 366 -27.23 -19.39 25.70
N PRO A 367 -26.92 -19.11 24.43
CA PRO A 367 -25.81 -19.80 23.76
C PRO A 367 -24.91 -18.82 23.00
N ALA A 368 -23.62 -18.75 23.36
CA ALA A 368 -22.57 -18.21 22.50
C ALA A 368 -21.64 -19.36 22.09
N LYS A 369 -21.95 -19.95 20.94
CA LYS A 369 -21.09 -20.73 20.05
C LYS A 369 -21.48 -20.25 18.65
N VAL A 370 -20.57 -19.86 17.75
CA VAL A 370 -19.30 -20.49 17.43
C VAL A 370 -18.25 -19.44 17.05
N VAL A 371 -17.09 -19.62 17.65
CA VAL A 371 -15.78 -19.10 17.27
C VAL A 371 -15.34 -19.71 15.94
N MET A 372 -14.83 -18.91 15.01
CA MET A 372 -13.79 -19.39 14.08
C MET A 372 -12.58 -18.47 14.13
N THR A 373 -11.80 -18.63 15.21
CA THR A 373 -10.36 -18.35 15.22
C THR A 373 -9.67 -19.36 14.31
N GLY A 374 -8.88 -18.89 13.34
CA GLY A 374 -7.94 -19.76 12.62
C GLY A 374 -6.86 -20.30 13.56
N SER A 375 -6.01 -21.20 13.06
CA SER A 375 -4.82 -21.60 13.83
C SER A 375 -3.75 -20.51 13.82
N VAL A 376 -2.86 -20.53 14.81
CA VAL A 376 -1.75 -19.58 14.91
C VAL A 376 -0.73 -19.89 13.82
N CYS A 377 -0.44 -18.90 12.97
CA CYS A 377 0.58 -19.03 11.95
C CYS A 377 1.96 -19.20 12.58
N LYS A 378 2.70 -20.23 12.15
CA LYS A 378 4.08 -20.48 12.61
C LYS A 378 5.09 -19.43 12.12
N GLU A 379 4.74 -18.63 11.11
CA GLU A 379 5.62 -17.59 10.58
C GLU A 379 5.35 -16.21 11.22
N CYS A 380 4.09 -15.81 11.40
CA CYS A 380 3.74 -14.46 11.87
C CYS A 380 3.05 -14.39 13.24
N GLY A 381 2.68 -15.52 13.84
CA GLY A 381 2.06 -15.56 15.17
C GLY A 381 0.59 -15.13 15.23
N ASN A 382 -0.03 -14.73 14.12
CA ASN A 382 -1.45 -14.36 14.08
C ASN A 382 -2.37 -15.60 13.96
N ALA A 383 -3.52 -15.57 14.65
CA ALA A 383 -4.53 -16.64 14.66
C ALA A 383 -5.45 -16.60 13.42
N THR A 384 -4.84 -16.49 12.23
CA THR A 384 -5.51 -16.22 10.96
C THR A 384 -5.16 -17.24 9.87
N VAL A 385 -4.72 -18.44 10.27
CA VAL A 385 -4.54 -19.54 9.33
C VAL A 385 -5.90 -20.14 8.97
N ILE A 386 -6.21 -20.10 7.68
CA ILE A 386 -7.38 -20.72 7.06
C ILE A 386 -6.94 -21.87 6.16
N ARG A 387 -7.86 -22.78 5.84
CA ARG A 387 -7.62 -23.85 4.87
C ARG A 387 -8.08 -23.37 3.49
N ARG A 388 -7.19 -23.26 2.52
CA ARG A 388 -7.51 -22.87 1.14
C ARG A 388 -6.89 -23.85 0.17
N ASP A 389 -7.71 -24.43 -0.71
CA ASP A 389 -7.30 -25.39 -1.74
C ASP A 389 -6.47 -26.58 -1.21
N GLY A 390 -6.80 -27.07 0.00
CA GLY A 390 -6.12 -28.20 0.64
C GLY A 390 -4.84 -27.86 1.42
N CYS A 391 -4.39 -26.61 1.37
CA CYS A 391 -3.22 -26.15 2.11
C CYS A 391 -3.62 -25.20 3.26
N ASP A 392 -2.78 -25.15 4.30
CA ASP A 392 -2.89 -24.12 5.33
C ASP A 392 -2.38 -22.79 4.76
N PHE A 393 -3.17 -21.72 4.86
CA PHE A 393 -2.85 -20.39 4.34
C PHE A 393 -3.09 -19.34 5.43
N CYS A 394 -2.09 -18.55 5.78
CA CYS A 394 -2.27 -17.44 6.70
C CYS A 394 -2.72 -16.19 5.94
N THR A 395 -3.92 -15.69 6.26
CA THR A 395 -4.44 -14.47 5.64
C THR A 395 -3.69 -13.20 6.07
N ALA A 396 -2.98 -13.22 7.22
CA ALA A 396 -2.23 -12.06 7.72
C ALA A 396 -0.84 -11.88 7.08
N CYS A 397 -0.10 -12.97 6.82
CA CYS A 397 1.27 -12.88 6.26
C CYS A 397 1.43 -13.53 4.89
N GLY A 398 0.43 -14.28 4.42
CA GLY A 398 0.48 -15.01 3.15
C GLY A 398 1.30 -16.31 3.21
N ALA A 399 1.69 -16.77 4.40
CA ALA A 399 2.39 -18.03 4.58
C ALA A 399 1.53 -19.21 4.10
N VAL A 400 2.13 -20.12 3.33
CA VAL A 400 1.50 -21.36 2.86
C VAL A 400 2.17 -22.53 3.59
N GLY A 401 1.41 -23.21 4.43
CA GLY A 401 1.83 -24.39 5.18
C GLY A 401 1.75 -25.68 4.38
N ALA A 402 1.80 -26.81 5.08
CA ALA A 402 1.77 -28.12 4.45
C ALA A 402 0.44 -28.33 3.70
N CYS A 403 0.53 -28.77 2.45
CA CYS A 403 -0.60 -29.20 1.64
C CYS A 403 -0.85 -30.69 1.91
N GLY A 404 -2.10 -31.04 2.23
CA GLY A 404 -2.52 -32.43 2.43
C GLY A 404 -2.72 -33.19 1.15
#